data_AF-A0A8S4SL76-F1
#
_entry.id   AF-A0A8S4SL76-F1
#
_cell.length_a   1.000
_cell.length_b   1.000
_cell.length_c   1.000
_cell.angle_alpha   90.00
_cell.angle_beta   90.00
_cell.angle_gamma   90.00
#
_symmetry.space_group_name_H-M   'P 1'
#
loop_
_entity.id
_entity.type
_entity.pdbx_description
1 polymer ?
#
loop_
_entity_poly.entity_id
_entity_poly.type
_entity_poly.pdbx_seq_one_letter_code
_entity_poly.pdbx_strand_id
1 'polypeptide(L)'
;MHEDNSSNHDNDKTERKSGMSWKRVENEKRRMLGEKYTGFRKAEEKYVQDSLKGERKLGPVCNSKFCQKNEIFECSKFSDEIRQSIFGEFWKMTWEEKKIFVLSMIDIRAKDTPFIVKPPCPVCGDATSGTHYGIQTCESCKLFFKRTLQMNKQSEYFCTRFNPAHGEVCNINVDTRSYCRHYGIVPRYSWSRQGNAIIMLGEYRFKKRSKHLNQKQEIHWVCNKCDKGCKAKLTTLNDAIIRINNVHKHDGSRRVK
;
A
#
# COMPACT_ATOMS: atom_id res chain seq x y z
N MET A 1 74.29 8.87 29.08
CA MET A 1 72.92 9.44 28.99
C MET A 1 72.23 8.68 27.87
N HIS A 2 71.62 7.56 28.26
CA HIS A 2 70.77 6.74 27.40
C HIS A 2 69.34 7.20 27.66
N GLU A 3 68.60 7.54 26.61
CA GLU A 3 67.14 7.56 26.65
C GLU A 3 66.64 6.65 25.53
N ASP A 4 66.15 5.50 25.96
CA ASP A 4 65.27 4.63 25.20
C ASP A 4 63.91 5.32 24.99
N ASN A 5 63.34 5.21 23.79
CA ASN A 5 61.96 4.69 23.73
C ASN A 5 61.62 4.12 22.35
N SER A 6 61.39 2.82 22.34
CA SER A 6 60.70 2.09 21.28
C SER A 6 59.22 2.45 21.26
N SER A 7 58.58 2.53 20.09
CA SER A 7 57.33 1.78 19.83
C SER A 7 56.76 2.02 18.43
N ASN A 8 56.75 0.93 17.66
CA ASN A 8 55.70 0.46 16.76
C ASN A 8 55.07 1.45 15.77
N HIS A 9 55.67 1.42 14.57
CA HIS A 9 54.95 1.65 13.32
C HIS A 9 54.03 0.45 13.06
N ASP A 10 52.75 0.55 13.44
CA ASP A 10 51.74 -0.40 12.98
C ASP A 10 50.41 0.31 12.69
N ASN A 11 50.03 0.21 11.41
CA ASN A 11 48.68 0.19 10.88
C ASN A 11 47.66 1.20 11.41
N ASP A 12 47.48 2.30 10.67
CA ASP A 12 46.16 2.92 10.55
C ASP A 12 45.80 3.21 9.09
N LYS A 13 45.47 2.13 8.36
CA LYS A 13 44.76 2.18 7.07
C LYS A 13 43.25 2.09 7.25
N THR A 14 42.71 2.32 8.45
CA THR A 14 41.33 1.93 8.76
C THR A 14 40.62 2.87 9.73
N GLU A 15 40.82 4.18 9.62
CA GLU A 15 39.88 5.13 10.24
C GLU A 15 39.04 5.92 9.22
N ARG A 16 37.80 5.40 9.06
CA ARG A 16 36.55 6.18 9.04
C ARG A 16 36.25 6.99 7.77
N LYS A 17 35.70 6.26 6.79
CA LYS A 17 34.61 6.74 5.92
C LYS A 17 33.42 7.20 6.79
N SER A 18 33.44 8.42 7.31
CA SER A 18 32.27 9.00 7.97
C SER A 18 32.01 10.41 7.44
N GLY A 19 30.88 10.58 6.77
CA GLY A 19 30.36 11.88 6.37
C GLY A 19 30.09 11.97 4.87
N MET A 20 28.89 11.59 4.43
CA MET A 20 28.37 12.17 3.19
C MET A 20 28.39 13.70 3.36
N SER A 21 29.13 14.41 2.50
CA SER A 21 29.15 15.88 2.51
C SER A 21 27.71 16.41 2.52
N TRP A 22 27.36 17.28 3.47
CA TRP A 22 26.00 17.80 3.64
C TRP A 22 25.41 18.38 2.33
N LYS A 23 26.28 18.98 1.50
CA LYS A 23 25.95 19.46 0.15
C LYS A 23 25.46 18.35 -0.80
N ARG A 24 25.99 17.13 -0.66
CA ARG A 24 25.58 15.96 -1.46
C ARG A 24 24.18 15.49 -1.06
N VAL A 25 23.91 15.40 0.24
CA VAL A 25 22.59 15.00 0.77
C VAL A 25 21.52 16.03 0.39
N GLU A 26 21.84 17.31 0.53
CA GLU A 26 20.95 18.41 0.14
C GLU A 26 20.65 18.41 -1.37
N ASN A 27 21.68 18.24 -2.22
CA ASN A 27 21.46 18.14 -3.67
C ASN A 27 20.73 16.86 -4.09
N GLU A 28 20.91 15.76 -3.36
CA GLU A 28 20.14 14.54 -3.57
C GLU A 28 18.65 14.76 -3.26
N LYS A 29 18.33 15.45 -2.16
CA LYS A 29 16.96 15.81 -1.79
C LYS A 29 16.33 16.77 -2.81
N ARG A 30 17.04 17.81 -3.23
CA ARG A 30 16.57 18.74 -4.28
C ARG A 30 16.31 18.03 -5.60
N ARG A 31 17.20 17.11 -6.00
CA ARG A 31 17.01 16.27 -7.19
C ARG A 31 15.80 15.34 -7.03
N MET A 32 15.53 14.84 -5.83
CA MET A 32 14.34 14.03 -5.54
C MET A 32 13.06 14.88 -5.64
N LEU A 33 13.05 16.11 -5.15
CA LEU A 33 11.87 16.99 -5.24
C LEU A 33 11.70 17.66 -6.62
N GLY A 34 12.66 17.50 -7.51
CA GLY A 34 12.64 18.15 -8.83
C GLY A 34 12.98 19.64 -8.75
N GLU A 35 13.60 20.08 -7.66
CA GLU A 35 14.01 21.47 -7.46
C GLU A 35 15.34 21.76 -8.15
N LYS A 36 15.71 23.04 -8.22
CA LYS A 36 17.02 23.46 -8.72
C LYS A 36 18.15 22.91 -7.84
N TYR A 37 19.21 22.37 -8.44
CA TYR A 37 20.34 21.78 -7.72
C TYR A 37 21.67 21.98 -8.45
N THR A 38 22.79 21.85 -7.74
CA THR A 38 24.14 21.89 -8.33
C THR A 38 24.65 20.48 -8.64
N GLY A 39 24.76 20.17 -9.93
CA GLY A 39 25.30 18.94 -10.46
C GLY A 39 26.81 19.01 -10.73
N PHE A 40 27.37 17.86 -11.12
CA PHE A 40 28.78 17.75 -11.49
C PHE A 40 28.97 17.96 -13.00
N ARG A 41 30.08 18.59 -13.38
CA ARG A 41 30.58 18.62 -14.77
C ARG A 41 32.07 18.26 -14.77
N LYS A 42 32.57 17.77 -15.91
CA LYS A 42 34.01 17.55 -16.13
C LYS A 42 34.63 18.88 -16.56
N ALA A 43 35.63 19.36 -15.81
CA ALA A 43 36.42 20.54 -16.13
C ALA A 43 37.90 20.16 -15.99
N GLU A 44 38.68 20.29 -17.08
CA GLU A 44 40.14 20.09 -17.06
C GLU A 44 40.56 18.84 -16.26
N GLU A 45 39.98 17.70 -16.64
CA GLU A 45 40.23 16.37 -16.05
C GLU A 45 39.74 16.13 -14.61
N LYS A 46 39.13 17.12 -13.96
CA LYS A 46 38.50 16.98 -12.63
C LYS A 46 36.97 17.15 -12.70
N TYR A 47 36.25 16.48 -11.80
CA TYR A 47 34.81 16.68 -11.63
C TYR A 47 34.56 17.82 -10.64
N VAL A 48 33.90 18.88 -11.09
CA VAL A 48 33.52 20.04 -10.28
C VAL A 48 32.00 20.11 -10.12
N GLN A 49 31.52 20.51 -8.94
CA GLN A 49 30.08 20.54 -8.58
C GLN A 49 29.50 21.97 -8.66
N ASP A 50 29.53 22.57 -9.84
CA ASP A 50 29.07 23.94 -10.11
C ASP A 50 28.01 24.01 -11.24
N SER A 51 27.58 22.88 -11.79
CA SER A 51 26.60 22.85 -12.89
C SER A 51 25.19 23.10 -12.35
N LEU A 52 24.69 24.33 -12.50
CA LEU A 52 23.33 24.68 -12.11
C LEU A 52 22.30 23.95 -12.98
N LYS A 53 21.46 23.12 -12.35
CA LYS A 53 20.30 22.47 -12.96
C LYS A 53 19.05 23.17 -12.47
N GLY A 54 18.20 23.61 -13.40
CA GLY A 54 16.93 24.26 -13.09
C GLY A 54 15.90 23.30 -12.49
N GLU A 55 14.84 23.87 -11.94
CA GLU A 55 13.67 23.11 -11.47
C GLU A 55 13.01 22.34 -12.63
N ARG A 56 12.44 21.18 -12.31
CA ARG A 56 11.72 20.35 -13.26
C ARG A 56 10.38 21.00 -13.57
N LYS A 57 10.03 21.01 -14.85
CA LYS A 57 8.75 21.52 -15.36
C LYS A 57 8.14 20.50 -16.29
N LEU A 58 6.81 20.44 -16.33
CA LEU A 58 6.10 19.61 -17.28
C LEU A 58 6.29 20.19 -18.69
N GLY A 59 6.80 19.37 -19.61
CA GLY A 59 6.98 19.76 -21.00
C GLY A 59 5.67 19.74 -21.79
N PRO A 60 5.66 20.25 -23.03
CA PRO A 60 4.49 20.16 -23.92
C PRO A 60 4.09 18.71 -24.20
N VAL A 61 2.86 18.49 -24.67
CA VAL A 61 2.40 17.16 -25.11
C VAL A 61 3.35 16.58 -26.15
N CYS A 62 3.53 15.25 -26.12
CA CYS A 62 4.40 14.59 -27.08
C CYS A 62 3.81 14.75 -28.50
N ASN A 63 4.57 15.38 -29.39
CA ASN A 63 4.24 15.53 -30.80
C ASN A 63 5.18 14.71 -31.72
N SER A 64 5.88 13.73 -31.15
CA SER A 64 6.82 12.89 -31.89
C SER A 64 6.09 12.05 -32.94
N LYS A 65 6.50 12.19 -34.21
CA LYS A 65 6.00 11.37 -35.31
C LYS A 65 6.23 9.87 -35.07
N PHE A 66 7.29 9.52 -34.33
CA PHE A 66 7.55 8.12 -33.95
C PHE A 66 6.48 7.60 -32.99
N CYS A 67 6.13 8.37 -31.96
CA CYS A 67 5.09 7.98 -31.01
C CYS A 67 3.70 7.94 -31.65
N GLN A 68 3.39 8.88 -32.56
CA GLN A 68 2.10 8.91 -33.27
C GLN A 68 1.87 7.69 -34.16
N LYS A 69 2.94 7.12 -34.73
CA LYS A 69 2.87 5.94 -35.60
C LYS A 69 2.99 4.61 -34.86
N ASN A 70 3.36 4.63 -33.58
CA ASN A 70 3.69 3.43 -32.83
C ASN A 70 2.60 3.13 -31.79
N GLU A 71 1.92 2.00 -31.97
CA GLU A 71 0.79 1.56 -31.12
C GLU A 71 1.21 1.12 -29.70
N ILE A 72 2.51 1.01 -29.41
CA ILE A 72 3.03 0.68 -28.09
C ILE A 72 3.04 1.94 -27.20
N PHE A 73 3.25 3.13 -27.78
CA PHE A 73 3.37 4.37 -27.01
C PHE A 73 2.04 5.11 -26.97
N GLU A 74 1.42 5.12 -25.79
CA GLU A 74 0.10 5.71 -25.59
C GLU A 74 0.17 7.20 -25.20
N CYS A 75 1.16 7.94 -25.71
CA CYS A 75 1.42 9.32 -25.29
C CYS A 75 0.20 10.26 -25.47
N SER A 76 -0.63 10.02 -26.49
CA SER A 76 -1.85 10.79 -26.78
C SER A 76 -3.02 10.48 -25.85
N LYS A 77 -2.96 9.41 -25.06
CA LYS A 77 -4.06 9.04 -24.12
C LYS A 77 -4.04 9.84 -22.82
N PHE A 78 -2.95 10.55 -22.53
CA PHE A 78 -2.82 11.35 -21.32
C PHE A 78 -3.22 12.80 -21.63
N SER A 79 -4.39 13.21 -21.13
CA SER A 79 -4.80 14.62 -21.16
C SER A 79 -3.85 15.49 -20.33
N ASP A 80 -3.80 16.79 -20.60
CA ASP A 80 -2.93 17.70 -19.84
C ASP A 80 -3.24 17.71 -18.33
N GLU A 81 -4.50 17.53 -17.94
CA GLU A 81 -4.92 17.37 -16.55
C GLU A 81 -4.29 16.15 -15.89
N ILE A 82 -4.32 15.00 -16.58
CA ILE A 82 -3.70 13.76 -16.09
C ILE A 82 -2.19 13.92 -16.02
N ARG A 83 -1.56 14.55 -17.02
CA ARG A 83 -0.11 14.82 -17.05
C ARG A 83 0.30 15.73 -15.89
N GLN A 84 -0.50 16.75 -15.58
CA GLN A 84 -0.29 17.67 -14.47
C GLN A 84 -0.41 16.95 -13.11
N SER A 85 -1.42 16.09 -12.96
CA SER A 85 -1.60 15.25 -11.76
C SER A 85 -0.43 14.30 -11.57
N ILE A 86 -0.05 13.54 -12.61
CA ILE A 86 1.11 12.64 -12.59
C ILE A 86 2.38 13.41 -12.21
N PHE A 87 2.62 14.56 -12.83
CA PHE A 87 3.81 15.37 -12.55
C PHE A 87 3.85 15.83 -11.08
N GLY A 88 2.72 16.35 -10.58
CA GLY A 88 2.61 16.84 -9.21
C GLY A 88 2.75 15.76 -8.14
N GLU A 89 2.21 14.56 -8.39
CA GLU A 89 2.35 13.41 -7.49
C GLU A 89 3.76 12.81 -7.57
N PHE A 90 4.30 12.62 -8.78
CA PHE A 90 5.59 11.98 -9.01
C PHE A 90 6.73 12.70 -8.27
N TRP A 91 6.78 14.03 -8.32
CA TRP A 91 7.86 14.79 -7.66
C TRP A 91 7.72 14.91 -6.14
N LYS A 92 6.59 14.50 -5.56
CA LYS A 92 6.42 14.37 -4.10
C LYS A 92 6.88 13.01 -3.55
N MET A 93 7.12 12.03 -4.43
CA MET A 93 7.51 10.67 -4.06
C MET A 93 9.00 10.53 -3.74
N THR A 94 9.31 9.55 -2.89
CA THR A 94 10.68 9.05 -2.63
C THR A 94 11.27 8.34 -3.85
N TRP A 95 12.57 8.05 -3.84
CA TRP A 95 13.23 7.33 -4.94
C TRP A 95 12.65 5.94 -5.16
N GLU A 96 12.34 5.23 -4.08
CA GLU A 96 11.75 3.89 -4.08
C GLU A 96 10.35 3.94 -4.68
N GLU A 97 9.50 4.87 -4.22
CA GLU A 97 8.16 5.08 -4.75
C GLU A 97 8.18 5.47 -6.24
N LYS A 98 9.11 6.33 -6.66
CA LYS A 98 9.28 6.67 -8.08
C LYS A 98 9.63 5.49 -8.95
N LYS A 99 10.53 4.61 -8.49
CA LYS A 99 10.89 3.37 -9.21
C LYS A 99 9.65 2.50 -9.39
N ILE A 100 8.87 2.32 -8.32
CA ILE A 100 7.62 1.54 -8.36
C ILE A 100 6.61 2.20 -9.29
N PHE A 101 6.44 3.52 -9.21
CA PHE A 101 5.53 4.29 -10.06
C PHE A 101 5.85 4.12 -11.55
N VAL A 102 7.12 4.31 -11.94
CA VAL A 102 7.55 4.14 -13.35
C VAL A 102 7.33 2.70 -13.80
N LEU A 103 7.71 1.71 -13.00
CA LEU A 103 7.50 0.30 -13.33
C LEU A 103 6.00 -0.06 -13.43
N SER A 104 5.13 0.64 -12.71
CA SER A 104 3.68 0.44 -12.79
C SER A 104 3.03 1.04 -14.03
N MET A 105 3.71 1.98 -14.69
CA MET A 105 3.23 2.71 -15.88
C MET A 105 3.67 2.06 -17.20
N ILE A 106 4.50 1.01 -17.14
CA ILE A 106 5.05 0.32 -18.31
C ILE A 106 4.48 -1.09 -18.36
N ASP A 107 3.88 -1.46 -19.49
CA ASP A 107 3.44 -2.83 -19.75
C ASP A 107 4.54 -3.59 -20.50
N ILE A 108 5.26 -4.47 -19.80
CA ILE A 108 6.30 -5.30 -20.41
C ILE A 108 5.61 -6.45 -21.15
N ARG A 109 5.25 -6.21 -22.42
CA ARG A 109 4.76 -7.26 -23.31
C ARG A 109 5.92 -8.22 -23.60
N ALA A 110 5.92 -9.38 -22.95
CA ALA A 110 6.82 -10.48 -23.26
C ALA A 110 6.53 -10.96 -24.69
N LYS A 111 7.28 -10.45 -25.66
CA LYS A 111 7.30 -10.99 -27.02
C LYS A 111 8.38 -12.08 -27.04
N ASP A 112 7.95 -13.31 -27.31
CA ASP A 112 8.78 -14.44 -27.71
C ASP A 112 9.64 -15.14 -26.64
N THR A 113 9.02 -15.64 -25.56
CA THR A 113 9.60 -16.77 -24.82
C THR A 113 8.75 -18.04 -24.99
N PRO A 114 9.30 -19.09 -25.62
CA PRO A 114 8.59 -20.36 -25.77
C PRO A 114 8.48 -21.02 -24.40
N PHE A 115 7.25 -21.29 -23.97
CA PHE A 115 6.91 -22.23 -22.90
C PHE A 115 7.71 -22.10 -21.58
N ILE A 116 8.00 -20.88 -21.12
CA ILE A 116 8.32 -20.71 -19.70
C ILE A 116 6.98 -20.72 -18.98
N VAL A 117 6.69 -21.82 -18.28
CA VAL A 117 5.60 -21.89 -17.31
C VAL A 117 5.77 -20.70 -16.38
N LYS A 118 4.91 -19.68 -16.55
CA LYS A 118 5.03 -18.47 -15.74
C LYS A 118 4.95 -18.90 -14.28
N PRO A 119 5.88 -18.45 -13.41
CA PRO A 119 5.88 -18.87 -12.02
C PRO A 119 4.52 -18.51 -11.40
N PRO A 120 3.93 -19.39 -10.57
CA PRO A 120 2.65 -19.12 -9.92
C PRO A 120 2.77 -17.90 -9.01
N CYS A 121 1.65 -17.24 -8.76
CA CYS A 121 1.61 -16.03 -7.96
C CYS A 121 2.16 -16.32 -6.56
N PRO A 122 3.19 -15.61 -6.08
CA PRO A 122 3.83 -15.91 -4.80
C PRO A 122 2.92 -15.63 -3.60
N VAL A 123 1.78 -14.97 -3.81
CA VAL A 123 0.80 -14.66 -2.76
C VAL A 123 -0.25 -15.75 -2.60
N CYS A 124 -0.74 -16.34 -3.70
CA CYS A 124 -1.90 -17.24 -3.66
C CYS A 124 -1.80 -18.47 -4.57
N GLY A 125 -0.69 -18.64 -5.30
CA GLY A 125 -0.48 -19.76 -6.21
C GLY A 125 -1.22 -19.68 -7.56
N ASP A 126 -2.05 -18.66 -7.78
CA ASP A 126 -2.80 -18.48 -9.05
C ASP A 126 -1.86 -18.20 -10.23
N ALA A 127 -2.36 -18.41 -11.46
CA ALA A 127 -1.63 -18.07 -12.68
C ALA A 127 -1.28 -16.57 -12.70
N THR A 128 -0.01 -16.27 -12.98
CA THR A 128 0.47 -14.89 -13.05
C THR A 128 0.03 -14.24 -14.36
N SER A 129 -0.56 -13.05 -14.26
CA SER A 129 -0.96 -12.27 -15.43
C SER A 129 0.19 -11.39 -15.93
N GLY A 130 1.15 -11.04 -15.08
CA GLY A 130 2.34 -10.27 -15.42
C GLY A 130 3.06 -9.74 -14.19
N THR A 131 4.01 -8.83 -14.39
CA THR A 131 4.69 -8.10 -13.30
C THR A 131 3.76 -7.00 -12.81
N HIS A 132 3.32 -7.08 -11.55
CA HIS A 132 2.61 -6.00 -10.88
C HIS A 132 3.39 -5.60 -9.63
N TYR A 133 3.64 -4.30 -9.47
CA TYR A 133 4.39 -3.76 -8.32
C TYR A 133 5.79 -4.37 -8.13
N GLY A 134 6.46 -4.71 -9.24
CA GLY A 134 7.83 -5.25 -9.22
C GLY A 134 7.93 -6.76 -9.04
N ILE A 135 6.81 -7.48 -8.86
CA ILE A 135 6.79 -8.96 -8.74
C ILE A 135 5.74 -9.58 -9.67
N GLN A 136 5.99 -10.78 -10.18
CA GLN A 136 5.02 -11.54 -11.00
C GLN A 136 3.86 -11.99 -10.11
N THR A 137 2.65 -11.45 -10.35
CA THR A 137 1.46 -11.76 -9.54
C THR A 137 0.23 -11.94 -10.43
N CYS A 138 -0.86 -12.47 -9.85
CA CYS A 138 -2.15 -12.55 -10.51
C CYS A 138 -2.93 -11.22 -10.39
N GLU A 139 -3.92 -11.03 -11.25
CA GLU A 139 -4.73 -9.80 -11.31
C GLU A 139 -5.50 -9.54 -10.00
N SER A 140 -5.91 -10.59 -9.30
CA SER A 140 -6.62 -10.50 -8.02
C SER A 140 -5.74 -9.93 -6.91
N CYS A 141 -4.50 -10.42 -6.78
CA CYS A 141 -3.56 -9.94 -5.77
C CYS A 141 -3.06 -8.52 -6.10
N LYS A 142 -2.90 -8.20 -7.39
CA LYS A 142 -2.64 -6.82 -7.85
C LYS A 142 -3.74 -5.86 -7.38
N LEU A 143 -5.00 -6.18 -7.66
CA LEU A 143 -6.12 -5.30 -7.32
C LEU A 143 -6.29 -5.15 -5.81
N PHE A 144 -6.06 -6.24 -5.06
CA PHE A 144 -6.03 -6.21 -3.60
C PHE A 144 -4.97 -5.22 -3.08
N PHE A 145 -3.72 -5.35 -3.54
CA PHE A 145 -2.63 -4.47 -3.13
C PHE A 145 -2.87 -3.00 -3.49
N LYS A 146 -3.43 -2.73 -4.69
CA LYS A 146 -3.82 -1.38 -5.11
C LYS A 146 -4.80 -0.73 -4.13
N ARG A 147 -5.84 -1.47 -3.73
CA ARG A 147 -6.87 -0.99 -2.79
C ARG A 147 -6.26 -0.71 -1.41
N THR A 148 -5.35 -1.57 -0.94
CA THR A 148 -4.61 -1.38 0.32
C THR A 148 -3.83 -0.07 0.35
N LEU A 149 -3.11 0.24 -0.73
CA LEU A 149 -2.31 1.47 -0.82
C LEU A 149 -3.16 2.74 -0.92
N GLN A 150 -4.22 2.71 -1.75
CA GLN A 150 -5.09 3.87 -1.99
C GLN A 150 -5.93 4.28 -0.76
N MET A 151 -6.16 3.36 0.18
CA MET A 151 -7.02 3.57 1.35
C MET A 151 -6.26 4.08 2.59
N ASN A 152 -4.99 4.47 2.47
CA ASN A 152 -4.19 5.14 3.52
C ASN A 152 -4.18 4.42 4.90
N LYS A 153 -3.45 3.28 5.00
CA LYS A 153 -2.91 2.61 6.22
C LYS A 153 -3.80 2.39 7.48
N GLN A 154 -5.08 2.79 7.51
CA GLN A 154 -5.91 2.80 8.73
C GLN A 154 -7.09 1.83 8.71
N SER A 155 -7.30 1.10 7.61
CA SER A 155 -8.36 0.09 7.55
C SER A 155 -7.85 -1.28 8.03
N GLU A 156 -8.35 -1.75 9.15
CA GLU A 156 -8.10 -3.11 9.63
C GLU A 156 -8.73 -4.14 8.68
N TYR A 157 -7.97 -5.20 8.36
CA TYR A 157 -8.45 -6.33 7.58
C TYR A 157 -9.05 -7.36 8.51
N PHE A 158 -10.25 -7.84 8.19
CA PHE A 158 -10.90 -8.88 8.98
C PHE A 158 -11.01 -10.17 8.17
N CYS A 159 -10.60 -11.29 8.78
CA CYS A 159 -10.83 -12.61 8.21
C CYS A 159 -12.30 -13.00 8.39
N THR A 160 -13.01 -13.14 7.28
CA THR A 160 -14.42 -13.57 7.25
C THR A 160 -14.62 -15.03 7.64
N ARG A 161 -13.54 -15.80 7.80
CA ARG A 161 -13.54 -17.23 8.17
C ARG A 161 -12.95 -17.51 9.56
N PHE A 162 -12.87 -16.53 10.47
CA PHE A 162 -12.34 -16.75 11.84
C PHE A 162 -12.95 -18.02 12.46
N ASN A 163 -12.17 -19.10 12.44
CA ASN A 163 -12.52 -20.40 12.96
C ASN A 163 -11.42 -20.71 13.97
N PRO A 164 -11.74 -21.07 15.22
CA PRO A 164 -10.73 -21.50 16.20
C PRO A 164 -9.82 -22.65 15.73
N ALA A 165 -10.22 -23.38 14.69
CA ALA A 165 -9.41 -24.42 14.05
C ALA A 165 -8.42 -23.91 12.97
N HIS A 166 -8.55 -22.64 12.55
CA HIS A 166 -7.59 -21.95 11.69
C HIS A 166 -6.68 -21.16 12.62
N GLY A 167 -5.41 -21.58 12.77
CA GLY A 167 -4.44 -20.86 13.59
C GLY A 167 -4.24 -19.40 13.15
N GLU A 168 -3.43 -18.66 13.89
CA GLU A 168 -3.12 -17.22 13.67
C GLU A 168 -2.64 -16.88 12.24
N VAL A 169 -2.27 -17.89 11.45
CA VAL A 169 -1.82 -17.77 10.06
C VAL A 169 -2.88 -18.32 9.10
N CYS A 170 -3.47 -17.44 8.29
CA CYS A 170 -4.33 -17.85 7.18
C CYS A 170 -3.50 -18.39 6.03
N ASN A 171 -3.74 -19.65 5.62
CA ASN A 171 -3.18 -20.20 4.39
C ASN A 171 -3.81 -19.50 3.17
N ILE A 172 -3.04 -18.71 2.44
CA ILE A 172 -3.51 -17.91 1.29
C ILE A 172 -3.31 -18.70 0.00
N ASN A 173 -4.42 -19.07 -0.65
CA ASN A 173 -4.47 -19.73 -1.95
C ASN A 173 -5.59 -19.14 -2.83
N VAL A 174 -5.79 -19.64 -4.04
CA VAL A 174 -6.79 -19.13 -4.99
C VAL A 174 -8.20 -19.08 -4.39
N ASP A 175 -8.55 -20.06 -3.55
CA ASP A 175 -9.88 -20.19 -2.94
C ASP A 175 -10.03 -19.38 -1.64
N THR A 176 -8.93 -19.17 -0.91
CA THR A 176 -8.92 -18.57 0.44
C THR A 176 -8.44 -17.12 0.47
N ARG A 177 -7.79 -16.64 -0.61
CA ARG A 177 -7.21 -15.28 -0.71
C ARG A 177 -8.22 -14.15 -0.53
N SER A 178 -9.51 -14.43 -0.70
CA SER A 178 -10.59 -13.47 -0.49
C SER A 178 -11.25 -13.59 0.88
N TYR A 179 -10.70 -14.34 1.84
CA TYR A 179 -11.32 -14.45 3.17
C TYR A 179 -10.92 -13.29 4.07
N CYS A 180 -9.66 -12.82 3.96
CA CYS A 180 -9.17 -11.60 4.60
C CYS A 180 -9.51 -10.41 3.71
N ARG A 181 -10.75 -9.92 3.79
CA ARG A 181 -11.23 -8.83 2.95
C ARG A 181 -11.05 -7.49 3.64
N HIS A 182 -10.69 -6.50 2.83
CA HIS A 182 -10.91 -5.11 3.16
C HIS A 182 -12.42 -4.85 3.15
N TYR A 183 -13.01 -4.76 4.33
CA TYR A 183 -14.25 -4.02 4.55
C TYR A 183 -13.98 -3.10 5.72
N GLY A 184 -13.69 -1.83 5.41
CA GLY A 184 -13.49 -0.76 6.38
C GLY A 184 -14.77 -0.45 7.15
N ILE A 185 -15.13 -1.32 8.07
CA ILE A 185 -16.15 -1.06 9.08
C ILE A 185 -15.55 -1.43 10.43
N VAL A 186 -14.88 -0.46 11.04
CA VAL A 186 -14.36 -0.60 12.40
C VAL A 186 -15.55 -0.60 13.37
N PRO A 187 -15.66 -1.58 14.29
CA PRO A 187 -16.68 -1.55 15.32
C PRO A 187 -16.50 -0.34 16.21
N ARG A 188 -17.49 0.56 16.21
CA ARG A 188 -17.54 1.65 17.19
C ARG A 188 -18.43 1.23 18.36
N TYR A 189 -17.80 1.03 19.50
CA TYR A 189 -18.47 0.80 20.77
C TYR A 189 -19.10 2.09 21.29
N SER A 190 -20.35 2.03 21.72
CA SER A 190 -21.08 3.18 22.23
C SER A 190 -22.17 2.73 23.20
N TRP A 191 -22.98 3.68 23.67
CA TRP A 191 -24.04 3.48 24.63
C TRP A 191 -25.36 4.02 24.07
N SER A 192 -26.45 3.32 24.32
CA SER A 192 -27.80 3.83 24.08
C SER A 192 -28.14 4.93 25.10
N ARG A 193 -29.16 5.75 24.81
CA ARG A 193 -29.71 6.74 25.76
C ARG A 193 -30.16 6.13 27.09
N GLN A 194 -30.42 4.83 27.12
CA GLN A 194 -30.87 4.07 28.29
C GLN A 194 -29.70 3.33 28.98
N GLY A 195 -28.44 3.64 28.63
CA GLY A 195 -27.26 3.02 29.24
C GLY A 195 -26.89 1.63 28.72
N ASN A 196 -27.63 1.06 27.77
CA ASN A 196 -27.28 -0.24 27.18
C ASN A 196 -26.12 -0.11 26.18
N ALA A 197 -25.11 -0.99 26.29
CA ALA A 197 -24.01 -1.06 25.33
C ALA A 197 -24.51 -1.39 23.90
N ILE A 198 -23.90 -0.75 22.90
CA ILE A 198 -24.19 -0.94 21.48
C ILE A 198 -22.90 -1.00 20.66
N ILE A 199 -22.95 -1.71 19.54
CA ILE A 199 -21.89 -1.71 18.53
C ILE A 199 -22.45 -1.11 17.25
N MET A 200 -21.75 -0.11 16.72
CA MET A 200 -22.00 0.45 15.39
C MET A 200 -21.03 -0.19 14.39
N LEU A 201 -21.58 -0.82 13.35
CA LEU A 201 -20.84 -1.27 12.19
C LEU A 201 -21.35 -0.51 10.97
N GLY A 202 -20.68 0.59 10.64
CA GLY A 202 -21.08 1.50 9.57
C GLY A 202 -22.36 2.21 10.01
N GLU A 203 -23.42 2.05 9.25
CA GLU A 203 -24.74 2.63 9.57
C GLU A 203 -25.61 1.70 10.43
N TYR A 204 -25.18 0.47 10.66
CA TYR A 204 -25.97 -0.55 11.34
C TYR A 204 -25.66 -0.60 12.85
N ARG A 205 -26.74 -0.56 13.65
CA ARG A 205 -26.68 -0.67 15.10
C ARG A 205 -26.97 -2.10 15.56
N PHE A 206 -26.11 -2.61 16.44
CA PHE A 206 -26.25 -3.90 17.11
C PHE A 206 -26.47 -3.71 18.62
N LYS A 207 -27.43 -4.46 19.18
CA LYS A 207 -27.78 -4.48 20.61
C LYS A 207 -27.38 -5.83 21.23
N LYS A 208 -26.96 -5.81 22.50
CA LYS A 208 -26.64 -7.03 23.26
C LYS A 208 -27.90 -7.92 23.37
N ARG A 209 -27.78 -9.21 23.05
CA ARG A 209 -28.90 -10.17 23.07
C ARG A 209 -29.16 -10.73 24.46
N SER A 210 -28.10 -11.00 25.22
CA SER A 210 -28.17 -11.55 26.58
C SER A 210 -27.47 -10.62 27.56
N LYS A 211 -28.08 -10.40 28.73
CA LYS A 211 -27.42 -9.67 29.82
C LYS A 211 -26.32 -10.52 30.46
N HIS A 212 -26.57 -11.82 30.59
CA HIS A 212 -25.64 -12.78 31.19
C HIS A 212 -24.57 -13.23 30.20
N LEU A 213 -23.36 -13.35 30.72
CA LEU A 213 -22.21 -13.87 30.01
C LEU A 213 -22.32 -15.40 29.96
N ASN A 214 -22.02 -15.99 28.80
CA ASN A 214 -22.00 -17.46 28.68
C ASN A 214 -20.71 -18.03 29.30
N GLN A 215 -20.63 -19.35 29.47
CA GLN A 215 -19.43 -20.03 29.99
C GLN A 215 -18.15 -19.72 29.20
N LYS A 216 -18.28 -19.32 27.93
CA LYS A 216 -17.17 -18.98 27.02
C LYS A 216 -16.81 -17.50 27.00
N GLN A 217 -17.41 -16.68 27.88
CA GLN A 217 -17.24 -15.23 27.94
C GLN A 217 -17.63 -14.46 26.66
N GLU A 218 -18.43 -15.06 25.80
CA GLU A 218 -18.82 -14.45 24.53
C GLU A 218 -20.07 -13.60 24.69
N ILE A 219 -20.06 -12.44 24.04
CA ILE A 219 -21.21 -11.53 24.00
C ILE A 219 -21.86 -11.62 22.63
N HIS A 220 -23.14 -11.99 22.61
CA HIS A 220 -23.93 -12.05 21.38
C HIS A 220 -24.68 -10.74 21.14
N TRP A 221 -24.56 -10.22 19.92
CA TRP A 221 -25.18 -8.98 19.49
C TRP A 221 -26.07 -9.24 18.28
N VAL A 222 -27.21 -8.57 18.22
CA VAL A 222 -28.18 -8.67 17.11
C VAL A 222 -28.48 -7.29 16.55
N CYS A 223 -28.74 -7.22 15.24
CA CYS A 223 -29.17 -5.97 14.64
C CYS A 223 -30.44 -5.45 15.33
N ASN A 224 -30.54 -4.13 15.51
CA ASN A 224 -31.71 -3.52 16.14
C ASN A 224 -33.02 -3.73 15.36
N LYS A 225 -32.95 -4.14 14.09
CA LYS A 225 -34.11 -4.52 13.27
C LYS A 225 -34.41 -6.03 13.32
N CYS A 226 -33.91 -6.76 14.31
CA CYS A 226 -34.21 -8.19 14.48
C CYS A 226 -35.70 -8.47 14.58
N ASP A 227 -36.44 -7.56 15.23
CA ASP A 227 -37.89 -7.64 15.41
C ASP A 227 -38.64 -7.47 14.06
N LYS A 228 -37.97 -6.92 13.04
CA LYS A 228 -38.44 -6.82 11.64
C LYS A 228 -37.89 -7.94 10.75
N GLY A 229 -37.41 -9.03 11.33
CA GLY A 229 -36.88 -10.19 10.59
C GLY A 229 -35.43 -10.06 10.13
N CYS A 230 -34.69 -9.02 10.56
CA CYS A 230 -33.26 -8.92 10.23
C CYS A 230 -32.45 -10.05 10.91
N LYS A 231 -31.67 -10.78 10.11
CA LYS A 231 -30.85 -11.92 10.58
C LYS A 231 -29.40 -11.55 10.89
N ALA A 232 -29.04 -10.27 10.77
CA ALA A 232 -27.69 -9.80 11.05
C ALA A 232 -27.35 -9.94 12.55
N LYS A 233 -26.20 -10.54 12.83
CA LYS A 233 -25.73 -10.89 14.17
C LYS A 233 -24.21 -10.88 14.22
N LEU A 234 -23.65 -10.57 15.38
CA LEU A 234 -22.21 -10.71 15.62
C LEU A 234 -21.93 -11.18 17.04
N THR A 235 -20.74 -11.68 17.30
CA THR A 235 -20.29 -12.14 18.62
C THR A 235 -18.93 -11.52 18.92
N THR A 236 -18.79 -10.98 20.13
CA THR A 236 -17.51 -10.47 20.63
C THR A 236 -16.96 -11.32 21.78
N LEU A 237 -15.64 -11.34 21.92
CA LEU A 237 -14.89 -11.85 23.07
C LEU A 237 -13.80 -10.83 23.36
N ASN A 238 -13.72 -10.32 24.59
CA ASN A 238 -12.74 -9.28 25.00
C ASN A 238 -12.67 -8.10 24.01
N ASP A 239 -13.83 -7.54 23.65
CA ASP A 239 -13.98 -6.42 22.70
C ASP A 239 -13.47 -6.68 21.27
N ALA A 240 -13.10 -7.92 20.93
CA ALA A 240 -12.82 -8.35 19.58
C ALA A 240 -14.04 -9.06 18.96
N ILE A 241 -14.38 -8.76 17.71
CA ILE A 241 -15.43 -9.49 16.97
C ILE A 241 -14.87 -10.85 16.53
N ILE A 242 -15.40 -11.93 17.11
CA ILE A 242 -14.99 -13.31 16.79
C ILE A 242 -15.91 -13.98 15.77
N ARG A 243 -17.16 -13.51 15.59
CA ARG A 243 -18.11 -14.02 14.59
C ARG A 243 -18.99 -12.90 14.07
N ILE A 244 -19.25 -12.85 12.77
CA ILE A 244 -20.11 -11.84 12.17
C ILE A 244 -20.92 -12.39 10.99
N ASN A 245 -22.21 -12.07 10.99
CA ASN A 245 -23.10 -12.14 9.83
C ASN A 245 -23.71 -10.75 9.63
N ASN A 246 -23.13 -9.98 8.71
CA ASN A 246 -23.52 -8.59 8.43
C ASN A 246 -24.41 -8.46 7.18
N VAL A 247 -25.32 -9.41 6.96
CA VAL A 247 -26.26 -9.36 5.84
C VAL A 247 -27.60 -8.76 6.29
N HIS A 248 -27.90 -7.59 5.76
CA HIS A 248 -29.12 -6.83 6.04
C HIS A 248 -30.08 -6.95 4.85
N LYS A 249 -31.36 -7.27 5.12
CA LYS A 249 -32.42 -7.37 4.10
C LYS A 249 -33.46 -6.25 4.22
N HIS A 250 -33.17 -5.22 5.02
CA HIS A 250 -34.10 -4.12 5.35
C HIS A 250 -33.64 -2.76 4.82
N ASP A 251 -32.68 -2.74 3.89
CA ASP A 251 -32.08 -1.50 3.34
C ASP A 251 -33.01 -0.70 2.40
N GLY A 252 -34.21 -1.20 2.11
CA GLY A 252 -35.18 -0.56 1.20
C GLY A 252 -36.04 0.53 1.82
N SER A 253 -35.61 1.25 2.87
CA SER A 253 -36.47 2.27 3.49
C SER A 253 -35.67 3.44 4.09
N ARG A 254 -34.99 4.23 3.26
CA ARG A 254 -34.73 5.63 3.61
C ARG A 254 -35.76 6.51 2.92
N ARG A 255 -36.75 6.98 3.68
CA ARG A 255 -37.39 8.26 3.37
C ARG A 255 -36.29 9.30 3.47
N VAL A 256 -35.95 9.87 2.33
CA VAL A 256 -35.29 11.18 2.27
C VAL A 256 -36.21 12.14 3.03
N LYS A 257 -35.70 12.72 4.10
CA LYS A 257 -36.20 13.97 4.68
C LYS A 257 -35.08 14.97 4.55
#